data_AF-A0A433XEY4-F1
#
_entry.id   AF-A0A433XEY4-F1
#
_cell.length_a   1.000
_cell.length_b   1.000
_cell.length_c   1.000
_cell.angle_alpha   90.00
_cell.angle_beta   90.00
_cell.angle_gamma   90.00
#
_symmetry.space_group_name_H-M   'P 1'
#
loop_
_entity.id
_entity.type
_entity.pdbx_description
1 polymer ?
#
loop_
_entity_poly.entity_id
_entity_poly.type
_entity_poly.pdbx_seq_one_letter_code
_entity_poly.pdbx_strand_id
1 'polypeptide(L)'
;MPRFTHTLKTTLLAGAGALALTSAALAAPAVGLTGNNTLVWFDTETLEVSGTVNLDGVDVLHGFDIRPADNMLYGITSDQRIVTIDWETGATTDVSTITETIPDGASAMVDFNPVADRLRFMGSDGTNLRLNVDTGETLVDGDLNFAEGDANADAADSMVVATAYINSIGTPEATAQYDIDAGLGILLQQTAPNDGVIETRGDLGVSGETYGFDIKAMAEGDNTAYLVVDSTLYTVDLESGATTELGALAGYDGFEAGLRDIAILP
;
A
#
# COMPACT_ATOMS: atom_id res chain seq x y z
N MET A 1 -65.40 20.69 46.97
CA MET A 1 -66.05 20.05 45.79
C MET A 1 -65.48 20.69 44.54
N PRO A 2 -65.38 19.97 43.40
CA PRO A 2 -64.62 18.75 43.14
C PRO A 2 -63.14 19.14 42.81
N ARG A 3 -62.29 18.53 41.95
CA ARG A 3 -62.28 17.22 41.25
C ARG A 3 -60.84 16.69 41.09
N PHE A 4 -60.76 15.44 40.67
CA PHE A 4 -59.63 14.66 40.14
C PHE A 4 -59.02 15.19 38.83
N THR A 5 -57.73 14.89 38.57
CA THR A 5 -57.32 13.78 37.68
C THR A 5 -55.82 13.43 37.82
N HIS A 6 -55.51 12.13 37.86
CA HIS A 6 -54.16 11.62 37.54
C HIS A 6 -53.88 11.78 36.04
N THR A 7 -52.63 12.03 35.67
CA THR A 7 -52.11 11.67 34.35
C THR A 7 -50.72 11.04 34.49
N LEU A 8 -50.40 10.10 33.60
CA LEU A 8 -49.34 9.11 33.73
C LEU A 8 -47.92 9.70 33.65
N LYS A 9 -46.98 8.96 34.27
CA LYS A 9 -45.56 8.99 33.87
C LYS A 9 -45.45 8.33 32.49
N THR A 10 -44.73 8.96 31.57
CA THR A 10 -44.23 8.31 30.36
C THR A 10 -42.75 8.64 30.21
N THR A 11 -41.89 7.77 30.74
CA THR A 11 -40.45 7.89 30.53
C THR A 11 -40.13 7.39 29.13
N LEU A 12 -39.83 8.29 28.20
CA LEU A 12 -39.28 7.89 26.90
C LEU A 12 -37.80 7.53 27.10
N LEU A 13 -37.46 6.27 26.84
CA LEU A 13 -36.07 5.86 26.64
C LEU A 13 -35.68 6.27 25.22
N ALA A 14 -34.88 7.32 25.08
CA ALA A 14 -34.28 7.68 23.79
C ALA A 14 -33.09 6.75 23.54
N GLY A 15 -33.32 5.68 22.78
CA GLY A 15 -32.24 4.84 22.26
C GLY A 15 -31.49 5.60 21.18
N ALA A 16 -30.26 6.04 21.47
CA ALA A 16 -29.36 6.55 20.46
C ALA A 16 -28.82 5.38 19.63
N GLY A 17 -29.45 5.12 18.48
CA GLY A 17 -28.89 4.24 17.47
C GLY A 17 -27.69 4.93 16.84
N ALA A 18 -26.49 4.36 17.00
CA ALA A 18 -25.34 4.79 16.23
C ALA A 18 -25.61 4.46 14.75
N LEU A 19 -25.72 5.48 13.90
CA LEU A 19 -25.58 5.27 12.46
C LEU A 19 -24.10 5.03 12.20
N ALA A 20 -23.71 3.78 11.94
CA ALA A 20 -22.49 3.51 11.22
C ALA A 20 -22.67 4.11 9.81
N LEU A 21 -22.03 5.25 9.56
CA LEU A 21 -21.87 5.78 8.22
C LEU A 21 -20.81 4.91 7.55
N THR A 22 -21.26 3.86 6.85
CA THR A 22 -20.41 3.20 5.86
C THR A 22 -20.10 4.22 4.78
N SER A 23 -18.88 4.75 4.76
CA SER A 23 -18.35 5.40 3.57
C SER A 23 -18.46 4.40 2.43
N ALA A 24 -19.21 4.76 1.38
CA ALA A 24 -19.11 4.01 0.14
C ALA A 24 -17.71 4.28 -0.40
N ALA A 25 -16.83 3.28 -0.35
CA ALA A 25 -15.59 3.32 -1.11
C ALA A 25 -15.99 3.58 -2.58
N LEU A 26 -15.46 4.64 -3.17
CA LEU A 26 -15.65 4.87 -4.60
C LEU A 26 -14.88 3.78 -5.35
N ALA A 27 -15.49 3.17 -6.36
CA ALA A 27 -14.80 2.27 -7.28
C ALA A 27 -13.49 2.92 -7.75
N ALA A 28 -12.38 2.34 -7.31
CA ALA A 28 -11.05 2.84 -7.59
C ALA A 28 -10.36 1.77 -8.46
N PRO A 29 -10.13 2.03 -9.75
CA PRO A 29 -9.44 1.09 -10.61
C PRO A 29 -7.98 1.00 -10.16
N ALA A 30 -7.42 -0.20 -10.23
CA ALA A 30 -6.10 -0.52 -9.69
C ALA A 30 -5.27 -1.28 -10.72
N VAL A 31 -3.95 -1.18 -10.61
CA VAL A 31 -2.97 -2.00 -11.33
C VAL A 31 -2.24 -2.86 -10.30
N GLY A 32 -1.91 -4.11 -10.65
CA GLY A 32 -1.12 -5.01 -9.81
C GLY A 32 -0.01 -5.73 -10.58
N LEU A 33 1.09 -6.06 -9.91
CA LEU A 33 2.20 -6.84 -10.46
C LEU A 33 2.05 -8.33 -10.13
N THR A 34 2.07 -9.18 -11.15
CA THR A 34 2.15 -10.64 -11.00
C THR A 34 3.30 -11.23 -11.82
N GLY A 35 3.77 -12.42 -11.41
CA GLY A 35 4.91 -13.08 -12.03
C GLY A 35 6.15 -12.20 -12.01
N ASN A 36 6.86 -12.11 -13.13
CA ASN A 36 8.08 -11.30 -13.23
C ASN A 36 7.83 -9.87 -13.75
N ASN A 37 6.91 -9.71 -14.70
CA ASN A 37 6.76 -8.51 -15.52
C ASN A 37 5.33 -8.35 -16.10
N THR A 38 4.34 -9.00 -15.49
CA THR A 38 2.95 -8.93 -15.96
C THR A 38 2.17 -7.95 -15.07
N LEU A 39 1.63 -6.90 -15.68
CA LEU A 39 0.63 -6.06 -15.04
C LEU A 39 -0.77 -6.64 -15.27
N VAL A 40 -1.61 -6.54 -14.25
CA VAL A 40 -3.06 -6.78 -14.34
C VAL A 40 -3.77 -5.52 -13.88
N TRP A 41 -4.95 -5.21 -14.41
CA TRP A 41 -5.78 -4.13 -13.90
C TRP A 41 -7.18 -4.60 -13.54
N PHE A 42 -7.65 -4.15 -12.39
CA PHE A 42 -8.87 -4.62 -11.74
C PHE A 42 -9.64 -3.47 -11.10
N ASP A 43 -10.92 -3.69 -10.81
CA ASP A 43 -11.78 -2.74 -10.10
C ASP A 43 -11.95 -3.17 -8.65
N THR A 44 -11.76 -2.25 -7.70
CA THR A 44 -11.81 -2.55 -6.25
C THR A 44 -13.23 -2.73 -5.70
N GLU A 45 -14.28 -2.36 -6.45
CA GLU A 45 -15.69 -2.62 -6.09
C GLU A 45 -16.23 -3.90 -6.73
N THR A 46 -15.95 -4.16 -8.01
CA THR A 46 -16.44 -5.38 -8.70
C THR A 46 -15.56 -6.61 -8.47
N LEU A 47 -14.28 -6.40 -8.10
CA LEU A 47 -13.24 -7.42 -7.99
C LEU A 47 -12.93 -8.15 -9.31
N GLU A 48 -13.35 -7.60 -10.46
CA GLU A 48 -13.07 -8.17 -11.78
C GLU A 48 -11.80 -7.58 -12.40
N VAL A 49 -10.89 -8.45 -12.85
CA VAL A 49 -9.79 -8.08 -13.74
C VAL A 49 -10.36 -7.72 -15.10
N SER A 50 -10.04 -6.52 -15.58
CA SER A 50 -10.48 -5.99 -16.88
C SER A 50 -9.40 -6.00 -17.96
N GLY A 51 -8.18 -6.45 -17.63
CA GLY A 51 -7.14 -6.78 -18.60
C GLY A 51 -5.77 -7.00 -17.98
N THR A 52 -4.81 -7.39 -18.82
CA THR A 52 -3.42 -7.69 -18.43
C THR A 52 -2.46 -7.35 -19.56
N VAL A 53 -1.22 -6.99 -19.24
CA VAL A 53 -0.14 -6.80 -20.22
C VAL A 53 1.21 -7.26 -19.66
N ASN A 54 2.11 -7.73 -20.54
CA ASN A 54 3.51 -7.96 -20.18
C ASN A 54 4.33 -6.73 -20.56
N LEU A 55 5.31 -6.38 -19.73
CA LEU A 55 6.16 -5.22 -19.98
C LEU A 55 7.19 -5.48 -21.10
N ASP A 56 7.22 -4.57 -22.07
CA ASP A 56 8.19 -4.58 -23.15
C ASP A 56 9.59 -4.25 -22.62
N GLY A 57 10.58 -5.10 -22.93
CA GLY A 57 11.99 -4.85 -22.58
C GLY A 57 12.33 -4.95 -21.09
N VAL A 58 11.48 -5.59 -20.29
CA VAL A 58 11.70 -5.82 -18.86
C VAL A 58 11.61 -7.32 -18.56
N ASP A 59 12.72 -7.94 -18.18
CA ASP A 59 12.76 -9.37 -17.81
C ASP A 59 12.15 -9.61 -16.42
N VAL A 60 12.46 -8.74 -15.46
CA VAL A 60 11.86 -8.68 -14.11
C VAL A 60 11.70 -7.23 -13.70
N LEU A 61 10.51 -6.86 -13.23
CA LEU A 61 10.23 -5.61 -12.53
C LEU A 61 10.27 -5.87 -11.02
N HIS A 62 11.05 -5.12 -10.26
CA HIS A 62 11.05 -5.22 -8.79
C HIS A 62 9.73 -4.74 -8.19
N GLY A 63 9.23 -3.59 -8.65
CA GLY A 63 7.96 -2.99 -8.26
C GLY A 63 7.65 -1.72 -9.08
N PHE A 64 6.48 -1.14 -8.86
CA PHE A 64 6.04 0.12 -9.46
C PHE A 64 5.21 0.99 -8.51
N ASP A 65 5.16 2.30 -8.77
CA ASP A 65 4.19 3.21 -8.15
C ASP A 65 3.90 4.43 -9.07
N ILE A 66 2.78 5.12 -8.83
CA ILE A 66 2.33 6.33 -9.53
C ILE A 66 2.95 7.56 -8.87
N ARG A 67 3.80 8.29 -9.58
CA ARG A 67 4.39 9.54 -9.06
C ARG A 67 3.33 10.62 -8.90
N PRO A 68 3.00 11.10 -7.68
CA PRO A 68 1.88 12.04 -7.49
C PRO A 68 2.09 13.42 -8.12
N ALA A 69 3.33 13.76 -8.48
CA ALA A 69 3.71 15.01 -9.14
C ALA A 69 3.33 15.07 -10.64
N ASP A 70 3.25 13.94 -11.34
CA ASP A 70 2.95 13.87 -12.78
C ASP A 70 1.92 12.80 -13.19
N ASN A 71 1.53 11.91 -12.28
CA ASN A 71 0.60 10.79 -12.46
C ASN A 71 1.07 9.73 -13.47
N MET A 72 2.38 9.61 -13.70
CA MET A 72 2.94 8.50 -14.48
C MET A 72 3.25 7.32 -13.57
N LEU A 73 3.06 6.10 -14.08
CA LEU A 73 3.52 4.88 -13.44
C LEU A 73 5.04 4.75 -13.66
N TYR A 74 5.81 4.71 -12.58
CA TYR A 74 7.24 4.43 -12.60
C TYR A 74 7.50 3.04 -12.02
N GLY A 75 8.53 2.35 -12.51
CA GLY A 75 8.98 1.10 -11.93
C GLY A 75 10.49 0.93 -11.98
N ILE A 76 11.00 0.00 -11.18
CA ILE A 76 12.42 -0.35 -11.11
C ILE A 76 12.61 -1.75 -11.68
N THR A 77 13.51 -1.90 -12.65
CA THR A 77 13.83 -3.19 -13.26
C THR A 77 15.00 -3.88 -12.55
N SER A 78 15.10 -5.21 -12.67
CA SER A 78 16.23 -5.97 -12.10
C SER A 78 17.59 -5.66 -12.75
N ASP A 79 17.59 -5.02 -13.92
CA ASP A 79 18.79 -4.47 -14.55
C ASP A 79 19.07 -2.99 -14.17
N GLN A 80 18.52 -2.55 -13.01
CA GLN A 80 18.79 -1.26 -12.37
C GLN A 80 18.36 -0.02 -13.18
N ARG A 81 17.38 -0.17 -14.08
CA ARG A 81 16.75 0.97 -14.76
C ARG A 81 15.53 1.43 -13.97
N ILE A 82 15.37 2.74 -13.86
CA ILE A 82 14.10 3.38 -13.54
C ILE A 82 13.41 3.65 -14.87
N VAL A 83 12.20 3.12 -15.03
CA VAL A 83 11.39 3.26 -16.25
C VAL A 83 10.05 3.92 -15.92
N THR A 84 9.49 4.67 -16.86
CA THR A 84 8.05 4.92 -16.89
C THR A 84 7.35 3.82 -17.68
N ILE A 85 6.10 3.53 -17.32
CA ILE A 85 5.32 2.40 -17.83
C ILE A 85 3.95 2.89 -18.32
N ASP A 86 3.63 2.59 -19.57
CA ASP A 86 2.27 2.66 -20.08
C ASP A 86 1.56 1.34 -19.72
N TRP A 87 0.67 1.38 -18.74
CA TRP A 87 0.04 0.18 -18.16
C TRP A 87 -1.02 -0.46 -19.06
N GLU A 88 -1.59 0.27 -20.03
CA GLU A 88 -2.52 -0.31 -21.01
C GLU A 88 -1.78 -1.11 -22.10
N THR A 89 -0.60 -0.64 -22.53
CA THR A 89 0.16 -1.20 -23.67
C THR A 89 1.38 -2.02 -23.28
N GLY A 90 1.86 -1.89 -22.04
CA GLY A 90 3.09 -2.52 -21.54
C GLY A 90 4.38 -1.83 -21.99
N ALA A 91 4.28 -0.73 -22.74
CA ALA A 91 5.45 -0.01 -23.25
C ALA A 91 6.23 0.66 -22.10
N THR A 92 7.54 0.48 -22.08
CA THR A 92 8.43 1.09 -21.09
C THR A 92 9.33 2.17 -21.71
N THR A 93 9.70 3.18 -20.92
CA THR A 93 10.65 4.23 -21.33
C THR A 93 11.67 4.46 -20.21
N ASP A 94 12.95 4.25 -20.52
CA ASP A 94 14.07 4.50 -19.59
C ASP A 94 14.12 5.98 -19.15
N VAL A 95 14.21 6.21 -17.84
CA VAL A 95 14.34 7.53 -17.21
C VAL A 95 15.77 7.73 -16.71
N SER A 96 16.25 6.82 -15.86
CA SER A 96 17.57 6.87 -15.24
C SER A 96 18.03 5.46 -14.80
N THR A 97 19.21 5.37 -14.18
CA THR A 97 19.77 4.11 -13.67
C THR A 97 20.29 4.29 -12.26
N ILE A 98 20.00 3.33 -11.37
CA ILE A 98 20.49 3.29 -9.99
C ILE A 98 21.84 2.56 -9.88
N THR A 99 22.51 2.68 -8.74
CA THR A 99 23.82 2.04 -8.48
C THR A 99 23.82 1.06 -7.32
N GLU A 100 22.82 1.14 -6.44
CA GLU A 100 22.53 0.17 -5.39
C GLU A 100 21.13 -0.39 -5.66
N THR A 101 20.87 -1.65 -5.31
CA THR A 101 19.59 -2.32 -5.59
C THR A 101 19.33 -3.42 -4.56
N ILE A 102 18.10 -3.90 -4.50
CA ILE A 102 17.71 -5.05 -3.68
C ILE A 102 18.45 -6.32 -4.17
N PRO A 103 19.12 -7.09 -3.30
CA PRO A 103 19.82 -8.32 -3.67
C PRO A 103 18.90 -9.42 -4.24
N ASP A 104 19.47 -10.27 -5.09
CA ASP A 104 18.79 -11.46 -5.62
C ASP A 104 18.22 -12.35 -4.50
N GLY A 105 16.91 -12.61 -4.54
CA GLY A 105 16.22 -13.52 -3.62
C GLY A 105 15.48 -12.83 -2.45
N ALA A 106 15.69 -11.54 -2.24
CA ALA A 106 14.77 -10.72 -1.43
C ALA A 106 13.56 -10.29 -2.30
N SER A 107 12.39 -10.13 -1.69
CA SER A 107 11.29 -9.40 -2.35
C SER A 107 11.58 -7.90 -2.28
N ALA A 108 10.98 -7.14 -3.21
CA ALA A 108 11.24 -5.72 -3.38
C ALA A 108 9.90 -4.97 -3.44
N MET A 109 9.90 -3.73 -2.95
CA MET A 109 8.71 -2.87 -2.87
C MET A 109 9.10 -1.41 -3.10
N VAL A 110 8.21 -0.62 -3.70
CA VAL A 110 8.43 0.80 -3.99
C VAL A 110 7.19 1.64 -3.71
N ASP A 111 7.36 2.89 -3.30
CA ASP A 111 6.27 3.89 -3.20
C ASP A 111 6.87 5.31 -3.20
N PHE A 112 6.19 6.28 -3.81
CA PHE A 112 6.58 7.69 -3.80
C PHE A 112 6.15 8.40 -2.53
N ASN A 113 7.13 8.88 -1.77
CA ASN A 113 6.91 9.93 -0.79
C ASN A 113 6.44 11.23 -1.49
N PRO A 114 5.18 11.66 -1.33
CA PRO A 114 4.62 12.77 -2.11
C PRO A 114 5.09 14.15 -1.64
N VAL A 115 5.65 14.24 -0.42
CA VAL A 115 6.21 15.50 0.13
C VAL A 115 7.64 15.71 -0.37
N ALA A 116 8.43 14.63 -0.43
CA ALA A 116 9.83 14.68 -0.85
C ALA A 116 10.01 14.56 -2.37
N ASP A 117 8.99 14.07 -3.09
CA ASP A 117 9.08 13.67 -4.50
C ASP A 117 10.23 12.66 -4.72
N ARG A 118 10.28 11.62 -3.87
CA ARG A 118 11.31 10.59 -3.88
C ARG A 118 10.68 9.21 -3.77
N LEU A 119 11.18 8.28 -4.58
CA LEU A 119 10.77 6.89 -4.56
C LEU A 119 11.52 6.18 -3.43
N ARG A 120 10.78 5.60 -2.48
CA ARG A 120 11.30 4.59 -1.56
C ARG A 120 11.50 3.30 -2.34
N PHE A 121 12.59 2.59 -2.09
CA PHE A 121 12.85 1.28 -2.65
C PHE A 121 13.40 0.38 -1.54
N MET A 122 12.60 -0.58 -1.10
CA MET A 122 12.91 -1.42 0.06
C MET A 122 12.97 -2.90 -0.34
N GLY A 123 13.70 -3.67 0.47
CA GLY A 123 13.85 -5.12 0.32
C GLY A 123 13.45 -5.85 1.60
N SER A 124 12.93 -7.06 1.45
CA SER A 124 12.57 -7.93 2.60
C SER A 124 13.77 -8.49 3.36
N ASP A 125 14.98 -8.12 2.97
CA ASP A 125 16.24 -8.34 3.69
C ASP A 125 16.62 -7.16 4.61
N GLY A 126 15.77 -6.13 4.68
CA GLY A 126 16.00 -4.91 5.45
C GLY A 126 16.67 -3.77 4.66
N THR A 127 17.01 -4.00 3.38
CA THR A 127 17.57 -2.96 2.50
C THR A 127 16.59 -1.78 2.40
N ASN A 128 17.07 -0.57 2.68
CA ASN A 128 16.26 0.66 2.71
C ASN A 128 16.91 1.76 1.84
N LEU A 129 16.40 1.94 0.62
CA LEU A 129 16.92 2.90 -0.35
C LEU A 129 15.91 4.03 -0.61
N ARG A 130 16.45 5.21 -0.93
CA ARG A 130 15.68 6.39 -1.32
C ARG A 130 16.26 7.01 -2.58
N LEU A 131 15.41 7.15 -3.59
CA LEU A 131 15.82 7.39 -4.97
C LEU A 131 15.27 8.72 -5.50
N ASN A 132 16.09 9.42 -6.28
CA ASN A 132 15.63 10.47 -7.19
C ASN A 132 15.45 9.88 -8.59
N VAL A 133 14.19 9.68 -9.00
CA VAL A 133 13.85 9.03 -10.28
C VAL A 133 14.37 9.77 -11.51
N ASP A 134 14.51 11.10 -11.43
CA ASP A 134 14.97 11.93 -12.55
C ASP A 134 16.50 11.87 -12.77
N THR A 135 17.27 11.40 -11.78
CA THR A 135 18.75 11.38 -11.83
C THR A 135 19.38 10.02 -11.57
N GLY A 136 18.65 9.06 -10.99
CA GLY A 136 19.18 7.78 -10.50
C GLY A 136 19.98 7.91 -9.19
N GLU A 137 20.03 9.10 -8.59
CA GLU A 137 20.71 9.33 -7.30
C GLU A 137 20.07 8.44 -6.24
N THR A 138 20.88 7.56 -5.66
CA THR A 138 20.48 6.52 -4.72
C THR A 138 21.12 6.79 -3.37
N LEU A 139 20.30 6.94 -2.34
CA LEU A 139 20.75 7.04 -0.95
C LEU A 139 20.39 5.76 -0.20
N VAL A 140 21.34 5.22 0.56
CA VAL A 140 21.10 4.17 1.54
C VAL A 140 20.70 4.85 2.86
N ASP A 141 19.49 4.58 3.32
CA ASP A 141 18.96 5.04 4.60
C ASP A 141 19.25 3.99 5.70
N GLY A 142 18.84 4.24 6.95
CA GLY A 142 19.10 3.33 8.07
C GLY A 142 18.35 1.99 7.98
N ASP A 143 18.99 0.93 8.52
CA ASP A 143 18.42 -0.41 8.67
C ASP A 143 17.09 -0.37 9.44
N LEU A 144 16.13 -1.25 9.10
CA LEU A 144 14.85 -1.31 9.80
C LEU A 144 15.01 -1.76 11.25
N ASN A 145 14.50 -0.96 12.20
CA ASN A 145 14.62 -1.21 13.63
C ASN A 145 13.35 -0.77 14.38
N PHE A 146 12.84 -1.63 15.26
CA PHE A 146 11.73 -1.30 16.14
C PHE A 146 12.08 -0.18 17.14
N ALA A 147 11.16 0.75 17.34
CA ALA A 147 11.32 1.87 18.26
C ALA A 147 11.51 1.42 19.72
N GLU A 148 12.19 2.23 20.54
CA GLU A 148 12.40 1.93 21.96
C GLU A 148 11.05 1.85 22.70
N GLY A 149 10.73 0.67 23.23
CA GLY A 149 9.47 0.41 23.94
C GLY A 149 8.31 -0.05 23.04
N ASP A 150 8.56 -0.30 21.75
CA ASP A 150 7.61 -1.01 20.89
C ASP A 150 7.31 -2.43 21.41
N ALA A 151 6.12 -2.95 21.10
CA ALA A 151 5.72 -4.32 21.47
C ALA A 151 6.65 -5.39 20.88
N ASN A 152 7.27 -5.11 19.73
CA ASN A 152 8.19 -5.98 19.02
C ASN A 152 9.67 -5.53 19.12
N ALA A 153 10.02 -4.66 20.08
CA ALA A 153 11.40 -4.16 20.25
C ALA A 153 12.47 -5.24 20.52
N ASP A 154 12.07 -6.42 21.00
CA ASP A 154 12.94 -7.60 21.18
C ASP A 154 12.90 -8.60 20.00
N ALA A 155 12.17 -8.29 18.92
CA ALA A 155 12.17 -9.09 17.70
C ALA A 155 13.55 -9.04 17.03
N ALA A 156 13.98 -10.16 16.44
CA ALA A 156 15.32 -10.26 15.87
C ALA A 156 15.48 -9.36 14.63
N ASP A 157 14.53 -9.42 13.71
CA ASP A 157 14.49 -8.68 12.45
C ASP A 157 13.01 -8.48 12.04
N SER A 158 12.71 -7.40 11.30
CA SER A 158 11.43 -7.22 10.59
C SER A 158 11.50 -7.83 9.19
N MET A 159 10.40 -8.39 8.68
CA MET A 159 10.28 -8.87 7.30
C MET A 159 9.22 -8.07 6.53
N VAL A 160 9.55 -6.81 6.26
CA VAL A 160 8.72 -5.91 5.44
C VAL A 160 8.68 -6.39 3.99
N VAL A 161 7.48 -6.46 3.40
CA VAL A 161 7.25 -6.99 2.05
C VAL A 161 6.44 -6.06 1.14
N ALA A 162 5.79 -5.05 1.69
CA ALA A 162 5.12 -3.98 0.95
C ALA A 162 5.14 -2.68 1.78
N THR A 163 5.08 -1.52 1.13
CA THR A 163 5.15 -0.20 1.77
C THR A 163 4.25 0.77 1.01
N ALA A 164 3.65 1.75 1.71
CA ALA A 164 2.86 2.79 1.06
C ALA A 164 2.84 4.12 1.83
N TYR A 165 2.65 5.24 1.13
CA TYR A 165 2.54 6.58 1.73
C TYR A 165 1.10 7.15 1.71
N ILE A 166 0.68 7.79 2.81
CA ILE A 166 -0.59 8.53 2.86
C ILE A 166 -0.50 9.89 2.11
N ASN A 167 -1.64 10.43 1.71
CA ASN A 167 -1.79 11.75 1.06
C ASN A 167 -1.12 11.88 -0.32
N SER A 168 -0.96 10.78 -1.06
CA SER A 168 -0.30 10.72 -2.39
C SER A 168 -1.10 11.39 -3.52
N ILE A 169 -1.39 12.69 -3.38
CA ILE A 169 -1.98 13.58 -4.40
C ILE A 169 -1.12 14.85 -4.50
N GLY A 170 -0.50 15.08 -5.65
CA GLY A 170 0.25 16.30 -5.94
C GLY A 170 1.47 16.48 -5.04
N THR A 171 1.44 17.49 -4.17
CA THR A 171 2.49 17.75 -3.17
C THR A 171 1.82 18.20 -1.86
N PRO A 172 1.46 17.27 -0.97
CA PRO A 172 0.79 17.58 0.30
C PRO A 172 1.75 18.28 1.28
N GLU A 173 1.19 18.89 2.34
CA GLU A 173 2.00 19.48 3.41
C GLU A 173 2.65 18.43 4.33
N ALA A 174 2.06 17.23 4.41
CA ALA A 174 2.51 16.14 5.25
C ALA A 174 2.13 14.77 4.67
N THR A 175 2.94 13.75 5.00
CA THR A 175 2.74 12.34 4.67
C THR A 175 3.31 11.46 5.79
N ALA A 176 2.99 10.17 5.77
CA ALA A 176 3.50 9.13 6.65
C ALA A 176 3.59 7.83 5.86
N GLN A 177 4.63 7.03 6.15
CA GLN A 177 4.87 5.74 5.51
C GLN A 177 4.36 4.61 6.41
N TYR A 178 3.71 3.63 5.80
CA TYR A 178 3.21 2.43 6.45
C TYR A 178 3.75 1.19 5.73
N ASP A 179 4.06 0.14 6.49
CA ASP A 179 4.67 -1.07 5.97
C ASP A 179 3.90 -2.32 6.39
N ILE A 180 3.93 -3.34 5.53
CA ILE A 180 3.39 -4.68 5.79
C ILE A 180 4.54 -5.60 6.17
N ASP A 181 4.58 -6.07 7.42
CA ASP A 181 5.51 -7.11 7.88
C ASP A 181 4.83 -8.48 7.81
N ALA A 182 5.28 -9.32 6.89
CA ALA A 182 4.73 -10.67 6.69
C ALA A 182 5.34 -11.74 7.63
N GLY A 183 6.42 -11.42 8.35
CA GLY A 183 7.05 -12.32 9.31
C GLY A 183 6.32 -12.32 10.65
N LEU A 184 5.83 -11.15 11.05
CA LEU A 184 5.04 -10.93 12.25
C LEU A 184 3.53 -10.85 11.96
N GLY A 185 3.12 -10.54 10.72
CA GLY A 185 1.72 -10.43 10.31
C GLY A 185 1.06 -9.13 10.78
N ILE A 186 1.82 -8.03 10.77
CA ILE A 186 1.44 -6.75 11.39
C ILE A 186 1.55 -5.57 10.40
N LEU A 187 0.72 -4.56 10.62
CA LEU A 187 0.92 -3.22 10.07
C LEU A 187 1.94 -2.48 10.93
N LEU A 188 2.92 -1.86 10.26
CA LEU A 188 3.89 -0.94 10.84
C LEU A 188 3.65 0.48 10.34
N GLN A 189 4.13 1.47 11.09
CA GLN A 189 4.38 2.81 10.57
C GLN A 189 5.88 3.13 10.69
N GLN A 190 6.51 3.55 9.60
CA GLN A 190 7.90 4.00 9.62
C GLN A 190 7.95 5.46 10.11
N THR A 191 8.21 5.68 11.39
CA THR A 191 8.10 7.00 12.03
C THR A 191 9.33 7.88 11.82
N ALA A 192 10.49 7.28 11.53
CA ALA A 192 11.66 7.98 10.98
C ALA A 192 12.24 7.18 9.78
N PRO A 193 11.64 7.29 8.57
CA PRO A 193 11.99 6.45 7.43
C PRO A 193 13.47 6.44 7.02
N ASN A 194 14.15 7.57 7.18
CA ASN A 194 15.56 7.70 6.80
C ASN A 194 16.51 7.13 7.87
N ASP A 195 16.03 7.00 9.11
CA ASP A 195 16.76 6.37 10.23
C ASP A 195 16.34 4.91 10.43
N GLY A 196 15.39 4.40 9.63
CA GLY A 196 14.88 3.03 9.67
C GLY A 196 13.89 2.71 10.81
N VAL A 197 13.45 3.70 11.58
CA VAL A 197 12.62 3.45 12.78
C VAL A 197 11.19 3.07 12.40
N ILE A 198 10.75 1.89 12.83
CA ILE A 198 9.40 1.34 12.69
C ILE A 198 8.68 1.23 14.04
N GLU A 199 7.37 1.46 14.04
CA GLU A 199 6.46 1.23 15.17
C GLU A 199 5.33 0.30 14.76
N THR A 200 4.96 -0.63 15.64
CA THR A 200 3.79 -1.50 15.48
C THR A 200 2.50 -0.68 15.54
N ARG A 201 1.58 -0.92 14.61
CA ARG A 201 0.20 -0.39 14.65
C ARG A 201 -0.80 -1.47 15.06
N GLY A 202 -0.67 -2.69 14.52
CA GLY A 202 -1.36 -3.87 15.04
C GLY A 202 -1.44 -5.04 14.05
N ASP A 203 -2.11 -6.11 14.47
CA ASP A 203 -2.21 -7.37 13.71
C ASP A 203 -3.09 -7.22 12.46
N LEU A 204 -2.58 -7.67 11.30
CA LEU A 204 -3.35 -7.71 10.05
C LEU A 204 -4.46 -8.77 10.10
N GLY A 205 -4.26 -9.84 10.86
CA GLY A 205 -5.20 -10.97 10.97
C GLY A 205 -5.28 -11.88 9.73
N VAL A 206 -4.44 -11.62 8.72
CA VAL A 206 -4.35 -12.36 7.44
C VAL A 206 -2.89 -12.67 7.10
N SER A 207 -2.66 -13.69 6.28
CA SER A 207 -1.32 -14.11 5.84
C SER A 207 -1.40 -14.88 4.52
N GLY A 208 -0.46 -14.64 3.62
CA GLY A 208 -0.29 -15.33 2.34
C GLY A 208 1.19 -15.39 1.92
N GLU A 209 1.44 -15.76 0.67
CA GLU A 209 2.79 -15.85 0.09
C GLU A 209 3.22 -14.52 -0.58
N THR A 210 2.27 -13.74 -1.07
CA THR A 210 2.49 -12.46 -1.75
C THR A 210 1.58 -11.35 -1.22
N TYR A 211 2.08 -10.12 -1.27
CA TYR A 211 1.42 -8.95 -0.70
C TYR A 211 1.60 -7.78 -1.68
N GLY A 212 0.54 -7.02 -1.92
CA GLY A 212 0.60 -5.69 -2.55
C GLY A 212 -0.16 -4.70 -1.68
N PHE A 213 0.39 -3.52 -1.43
CA PHE A 213 -0.20 -2.53 -0.53
C PHE A 213 -0.08 -1.13 -1.12
N ASP A 214 -1.18 -0.38 -1.14
CA ASP A 214 -1.21 1.03 -1.54
C ASP A 214 -2.26 1.79 -0.70
N ILE A 215 -2.04 3.08 -0.50
CA ILE A 215 -2.95 3.97 0.22
C ILE A 215 -3.46 5.06 -0.72
N LYS A 216 -4.65 4.80 -1.26
CA LYS A 216 -5.40 5.78 -2.04
C LYS A 216 -5.77 7.00 -1.18
N ALA A 217 -5.11 8.12 -1.43
CA ALA A 217 -5.56 9.42 -0.95
C ALA A 217 -6.84 9.86 -1.67
N MET A 218 -7.72 10.52 -0.92
CA MET A 218 -9.05 10.96 -1.35
C MET A 218 -9.21 12.48 -1.15
N ALA A 219 -10.37 13.01 -1.50
CA ALA A 219 -10.69 14.42 -1.25
C ALA A 219 -10.64 14.74 0.26
N GLU A 220 -10.37 16.01 0.57
CA GLU A 220 -10.39 16.57 1.95
C GLU A 220 -9.36 15.96 2.94
N GLY A 221 -8.47 15.07 2.48
CA GLY A 221 -7.39 14.47 3.28
C GLY A 221 -7.70 13.08 3.84
N ASP A 222 -8.83 12.50 3.45
CA ASP A 222 -9.16 11.11 3.74
C ASP A 222 -8.22 10.15 2.96
N ASN A 223 -7.97 8.96 3.51
CA ASN A 223 -7.11 7.93 2.92
C ASN A 223 -7.80 6.57 3.04
N THR A 224 -7.68 5.72 2.01
CA THR A 224 -8.13 4.31 2.04
C THR A 224 -6.96 3.41 1.73
N ALA A 225 -6.53 2.62 2.71
CA ALA A 225 -5.45 1.66 2.55
C ALA A 225 -6.01 0.34 2.00
N TYR A 226 -5.47 -0.11 0.87
CA TYR A 226 -5.81 -1.37 0.21
C TYR A 226 -4.65 -2.35 0.35
N LEU A 227 -4.97 -3.59 0.70
CA LEU A 227 -4.02 -4.69 0.80
C LEU A 227 -4.54 -5.84 -0.05
N VAL A 228 -3.74 -6.33 -1.00
CA VAL A 228 -3.94 -7.65 -1.58
C VAL A 228 -3.04 -8.63 -0.87
N VAL A 229 -3.61 -9.76 -0.42
CA VAL A 229 -2.86 -10.93 0.02
C VAL A 229 -3.16 -12.07 -0.95
N ASP A 230 -2.13 -12.55 -1.63
CA ASP A 230 -2.19 -13.45 -2.78
C ASP A 230 -3.06 -12.93 -3.94
N SER A 231 -4.37 -13.16 -3.87
CA SER A 231 -5.36 -12.61 -4.82
C SER A 231 -6.62 -12.09 -4.14
N THR A 232 -6.63 -12.00 -2.81
CA THR A 232 -7.76 -11.48 -2.03
C THR A 232 -7.50 -10.04 -1.62
N LEU A 233 -8.44 -9.16 -1.97
CA LEU A 233 -8.41 -7.74 -1.65
C LEU A 233 -9.04 -7.47 -0.27
N TYR A 234 -8.39 -6.62 0.49
CA TYR A 234 -8.79 -6.14 1.81
C TYR A 234 -8.63 -4.61 1.87
N THR A 235 -9.38 -3.96 2.77
CA THR A 235 -8.98 -2.64 3.29
C THR A 235 -8.29 -2.79 4.64
N VAL A 236 -7.33 -1.91 4.95
CA VAL A 236 -6.60 -1.89 6.23
C VAL A 236 -6.97 -0.65 7.05
N ASP A 237 -7.26 -0.83 8.34
CA ASP A 237 -7.35 0.28 9.29
C ASP A 237 -5.94 0.71 9.74
N LEU A 238 -5.54 1.95 9.39
CA LEU A 238 -4.16 2.43 9.61
C LEU A 238 -3.81 2.74 11.09
N GLU A 239 -4.80 2.77 12.00
CA GLU A 239 -4.56 2.98 13.43
C GLU A 239 -4.35 1.64 14.16
N SER A 240 -5.10 0.60 13.78
CA SER A 240 -5.15 -0.69 14.48
C SER A 240 -4.56 -1.88 13.70
N GLY A 241 -4.21 -1.71 12.42
CA GLY A 241 -3.77 -2.78 11.52
C GLY A 241 -4.89 -3.72 11.04
N ALA A 242 -6.11 -3.62 11.59
CA ALA A 242 -7.16 -4.58 11.31
C ALA A 242 -7.61 -4.56 9.83
N THR A 243 -7.67 -5.74 9.22
CA THR A 243 -8.17 -5.90 7.84
C THR A 243 -9.68 -6.09 7.77
N THR A 244 -10.28 -5.69 6.65
CA THR A 244 -11.65 -6.05 6.25
C THR A 244 -11.61 -6.63 4.84
N GLU A 245 -12.03 -7.89 4.69
CA GLU A 245 -12.06 -8.59 3.40
C GLU A 245 -13.11 -7.97 2.47
N LEU A 246 -12.69 -7.62 1.25
CA LEU A 246 -13.58 -7.27 0.14
C LEU A 246 -13.88 -8.51 -0.70
N GLY A 247 -12.86 -9.32 -1.01
CA GLY A 247 -13.00 -10.63 -1.63
C GLY A 247 -11.86 -10.98 -2.59
N ALA A 248 -11.90 -12.20 -3.15
CA ALA A 248 -10.94 -12.66 -4.15
C ALA A 248 -11.16 -12.00 -5.52
N LEU A 249 -10.08 -11.55 -6.14
CA LEU A 249 -10.08 -11.04 -7.52
C LEU A 249 -10.42 -12.17 -8.50
N ALA A 250 -11.26 -11.83 -9.48
CA ALA A 250 -11.82 -12.75 -10.46
C ALA A 250 -11.51 -12.33 -11.91
N GLY A 251 -11.79 -13.22 -12.87
CA GLY A 251 -11.63 -12.93 -14.30
C GLY A 251 -10.22 -13.16 -14.87
N TYR A 252 -9.26 -13.61 -14.05
CA TYR A 252 -7.90 -13.93 -14.48
C TYR A 252 -7.37 -15.19 -13.79
N ASP A 253 -7.05 -16.22 -14.59
CA ASP A 253 -6.52 -17.51 -14.10
C ASP A 253 -5.00 -17.47 -13.80
N GLY A 254 -4.33 -16.34 -14.04
CA GLY A 254 -2.87 -16.22 -13.85
C GLY A 254 -2.43 -15.85 -12.42
N PHE A 255 -3.37 -15.71 -11.47
CA PHE A 255 -3.07 -15.41 -10.06
C PHE A 255 -2.40 -16.55 -9.28
N GLU A 256 -2.02 -17.66 -9.93
CA GLU A 256 -1.18 -18.73 -9.33
C GLU A 256 0.17 -18.22 -8.79
N ALA A 257 0.65 -17.05 -9.27
CA ALA A 257 1.84 -16.37 -8.77
C ALA A 257 1.54 -15.22 -7.79
N GLY A 258 0.26 -14.99 -7.46
CA GLY A 258 -0.22 -13.90 -6.61
C GLY A 258 0.00 -12.49 -7.17
N LEU A 259 -0.39 -11.48 -6.38
CA LEU A 259 -0.04 -10.07 -6.58
C LEU A 259 1.00 -9.67 -5.53
N ARG A 260 2.15 -9.19 -6.02
CA ARG A 260 3.30 -8.79 -5.19
C ARG A 260 3.54 -7.27 -5.14
N ASP A 261 2.68 -6.51 -5.81
CA ASP A 261 2.69 -5.05 -5.83
C ASP A 261 1.33 -4.55 -6.36
N ILE A 262 0.86 -3.38 -5.94
CA ILE A 262 -0.34 -2.71 -6.47
C ILE A 262 -0.21 -1.18 -6.43
N ALA A 263 -0.93 -0.49 -7.31
CA ALA A 263 -1.22 0.94 -7.16
C ALA A 263 -2.66 1.24 -7.57
N ILE A 264 -3.36 2.07 -6.79
CA ILE A 264 -4.72 2.52 -7.03
C ILE A 264 -4.69 3.81 -7.88
N LEU A 265 -5.25 3.74 -9.07
CA LEU A 265 -5.16 4.80 -10.08
C LEU A 265 -5.88 6.09 -9.62
N PRO A 266 -5.41 7.29 -10.06
CA PRO A 266 -5.94 8.62 -9.71
C PRO A 266 -7.46 8.80 -9.93
#